data_AF-A0A1J5S0I2-F1
#
_entry.id   AF-A0A1J5S0I2-F1
#
_cell.length_a   1.000
_cell.length_b   1.000
_cell.length_c   1.000
_cell.angle_alpha   90.00
_cell.angle_beta   90.00
_cell.angle_gamma   90.00
#
_symmetry.space_group_name_H-M   'P 1'
#
loop_
_entity.id
_entity.type
_entity.pdbx_description
1 polymer ?
#
loop_
_entity_poly.entity_id
_entity_poly.type
_entity_poly.pdbx_seq_one_letter_code
_entity_poly.pdbx_strand_id
1 'polypeptide(L)'
;MRWDKEGKPVLEALQMRAQSKIEQIRAQLLPDSSPGLTPDELRAALARKFEGLTPEQRVQFKIEAGIAFLELNRMMDDLKQHLGQLGREVSLTKRNGQAIGAYGQANRMSRAVDTDSW
;
A
#
# COMPACT_ATOMS: atom_id res chain seq x y z
N MET A 1 13.85 13.94 -1.29
CA MET A 1 14.31 12.91 -0.31
C MET A 1 14.51 11.58 -1.04
N ARG A 2 15.16 10.58 -0.40
CA ARG A 2 15.27 9.20 -0.96
C ARG A 2 13.88 8.62 -1.27
N TRP A 3 12.89 8.92 -0.44
CA TRP A 3 11.47 8.66 -0.68
C TRP A 3 10.98 9.13 -2.06
N ASP A 4 11.21 10.39 -2.44
CA ASP A 4 10.70 10.95 -3.70
C ASP A 4 11.37 10.34 -4.94
N LYS A 5 12.60 9.81 -4.80
CA LYS A 5 13.39 9.26 -5.91
C LYS A 5 13.29 7.74 -6.03
N GLU A 6 13.11 7.02 -4.93
CA GLU A 6 13.17 5.55 -4.88
C GLU A 6 11.88 4.94 -4.32
N GLY A 7 11.31 5.52 -3.25
CA GLY A 7 10.17 4.91 -2.55
C GLY A 7 8.82 5.17 -3.22
N LYS A 8 8.56 6.39 -3.69
CA LYS A 8 7.32 6.77 -4.36
C LYS A 8 7.07 5.95 -5.63
N PRO A 9 8.04 5.80 -6.55
CA PRO A 9 7.85 4.97 -7.75
C PRO A 9 7.57 3.49 -7.42
N VAL A 10 8.21 2.94 -6.37
CA VAL A 10 7.98 1.56 -5.94
C VAL A 10 6.58 1.37 -5.36
N LEU A 11 6.11 2.33 -4.55
CA LEU A 11 4.75 2.30 -4.01
C LEU A 11 3.71 2.41 -5.14
N GLU A 12 3.90 3.32 -6.08
CA GLU A 12 3.03 3.49 -7.26
C GLU A 12 3.01 2.21 -8.11
N ALA A 13 4.17 1.59 -8.34
CA ALA A 13 4.27 0.31 -9.05
C ALA A 13 3.54 -0.82 -8.31
N LEU A 14 3.66 -0.90 -6.98
CA LEU A 14 2.94 -1.88 -6.16
C LEU A 14 1.42 -1.64 -6.17
N GLN A 15 0.98 -0.38 -6.12
CA GLN A 15 -0.44 -0.03 -6.21
C GLN A 15 -1.02 -0.41 -7.58
N MET A 16 -0.35 -0.08 -8.67
CA MET A 16 -0.77 -0.48 -10.02
C MET A 16 -0.82 -2.00 -10.17
N ARG A 17 0.18 -2.71 -9.63
CA ARG A 17 0.21 -4.18 -9.65
C ARG A 17 -0.93 -4.79 -8.84
N ALA A 18 -1.20 -4.26 -7.65
CA ALA A 18 -2.31 -4.71 -6.81
C ALA A 18 -3.66 -4.49 -7.52
N GLN A 19 -3.86 -3.31 -8.09
CA GLN A 19 -5.08 -2.99 -8.84
C GLN A 19 -5.26 -3.91 -10.07
N SER A 20 -4.19 -4.12 -10.85
CA SER A 20 -4.23 -5.03 -11.99
C SER A 20 -4.57 -6.47 -11.58
N LYS A 21 -3.98 -6.94 -10.47
CA LYS A 21 -4.22 -8.31 -9.98
C LYS A 21 -5.62 -8.48 -9.39
N ILE A 22 -6.17 -7.46 -8.71
CA ILE A 22 -7.58 -7.43 -8.28
C ILE A 22 -8.49 -7.59 -9.50
N GLU A 23 -8.20 -6.89 -10.59
CA GLU A 23 -9.04 -7.00 -11.80
C GLU A 23 -8.87 -8.30 -12.56
N GLN A 24 -7.67 -8.90 -12.54
CA GLN A 24 -7.48 -10.26 -13.04
C GLN A 24 -8.29 -11.27 -12.22
N ILE A 25 -8.26 -11.18 -10.90
CA ILE A 25 -9.06 -12.04 -10.01
C ILE A 25 -10.55 -11.82 -10.27
N ARG A 26 -10.99 -10.57 -10.42
CA ARG A 26 -12.37 -10.24 -10.79
C ARG A 26 -12.76 -10.91 -12.10
N ALA A 27 -11.94 -10.77 -13.14
CA ALA A 27 -12.21 -11.35 -14.45
C ALA A 27 -12.19 -12.89 -14.43
N GLN A 28 -11.35 -13.51 -13.61
CA GLN A 28 -11.35 -14.97 -13.42
C GLN A 28 -12.63 -15.45 -12.73
N LEU A 29 -13.01 -14.80 -11.63
CA LEU A 29 -14.16 -15.19 -10.83
C LEU A 29 -15.48 -14.76 -11.47
N LEU A 30 -15.52 -13.68 -12.24
CA LEU A 30 -16.69 -13.10 -12.90
C LEU A 30 -16.32 -12.58 -14.30
N PRO A 31 -16.08 -13.47 -15.28
CA PRO A 31 -15.62 -13.07 -16.62
C PRO A 31 -16.60 -12.12 -17.34
N ASP A 32 -17.90 -12.29 -17.10
CA ASP A 32 -18.95 -11.49 -17.74
C ASP A 32 -19.30 -10.20 -16.95
N SER A 33 -18.55 -9.90 -15.88
CA SER A 33 -18.81 -8.71 -15.06
C SER A 33 -18.16 -7.45 -15.65
N SER A 34 -18.94 -6.36 -15.67
CA SER A 34 -18.42 -5.04 -16.00
C SER A 34 -17.32 -4.61 -15.01
N PRO A 35 -16.30 -3.88 -15.48
CA PRO A 35 -15.34 -3.26 -14.58
C PRO A 35 -15.98 -2.17 -13.73
N GLY A 36 -15.42 -1.92 -12.55
CA GLY A 36 -15.85 -0.84 -11.67
C GLY A 36 -17.10 -1.12 -10.83
N LEU A 37 -17.50 -2.39 -10.67
CA LEU A 37 -18.57 -2.76 -9.74
C LEU A 37 -18.20 -2.36 -8.32
N THR A 38 -19.19 -1.86 -7.59
CA THR A 38 -19.08 -1.62 -6.15
C THR A 38 -18.91 -2.93 -5.39
N PRO A 39 -18.40 -2.90 -4.15
CA PRO A 39 -18.23 -4.12 -3.34
C PRO A 39 -19.51 -4.93 -3.17
N ASP A 40 -20.66 -4.26 -3.06
CA ASP A 40 -21.95 -4.95 -2.88
C ASP A 40 -22.47 -5.56 -4.19
N GLU A 41 -22.26 -4.89 -5.33
CA GLU A 41 -22.56 -5.47 -6.64
C GLU A 41 -21.67 -6.68 -6.95
N LEU A 42 -20.38 -6.63 -6.58
CA LEU A 42 -19.47 -7.78 -6.67
C LEU A 42 -19.95 -8.96 -5.82
N ARG A 43 -20.35 -8.70 -4.57
CA ARG A 43 -20.91 -9.73 -3.69
C ARG A 43 -22.15 -10.37 -4.29
N ALA A 44 -23.07 -9.56 -4.80
CA ALA A 44 -24.29 -10.05 -5.43
C ALA A 44 -23.98 -10.88 -6.69
N ALA A 45 -23.04 -10.44 -7.53
CA ALA A 45 -22.63 -11.16 -8.73
C ALA A 45 -21.95 -12.50 -8.40
N LEU A 46 -21.06 -12.53 -7.41
CA LEU A 46 -20.42 -13.75 -6.92
C LEU A 46 -21.44 -14.74 -6.33
N ALA A 47 -22.41 -14.25 -5.54
CA ALA A 47 -23.47 -15.08 -4.99
C ALA A 47 -24.33 -15.73 -6.09
N ARG A 48 -24.77 -14.94 -7.07
CA ARG A 48 -25.54 -15.43 -8.23
C ARG A 48 -24.76 -16.49 -9.01
N LYS A 49 -23.46 -16.24 -9.28
CA LYS A 49 -22.61 -17.23 -9.94
C LYS A 49 -22.53 -18.50 -9.12
N PHE A 50 -22.27 -18.40 -7.82
CA PHE A 50 -22.12 -19.54 -6.92
C PHE A 50 -23.39 -20.42 -6.84
N GLU A 51 -24.57 -19.79 -6.81
CA GLU A 51 -25.86 -20.50 -6.82
C GLU A 51 -26.06 -21.31 -8.11
N GLY A 52 -25.63 -20.79 -9.25
CA GLY A 52 -25.71 -21.45 -10.56
C GLY A 52 -24.73 -22.60 -10.79
N LEU A 53 -23.77 -22.83 -9.88
CA LEU A 53 -22.78 -23.90 -9.99
C LEU A 53 -23.27 -25.24 -9.40
N THR A 54 -22.82 -26.36 -9.99
CA THR A 54 -23.00 -27.70 -9.40
C THR A 54 -22.18 -27.85 -8.10
N PRO A 55 -22.45 -28.86 -7.25
CA PRO A 55 -21.67 -29.10 -6.03
C PRO A 55 -20.15 -29.20 -6.28
N GLU A 56 -19.73 -29.90 -7.33
CA GLU A 56 -18.31 -30.07 -7.70
C GLU A 56 -17.70 -28.74 -8.13
N GLN A 57 -18.42 -27.98 -8.96
CA GLN A 57 -18.00 -26.65 -9.40
C GLN A 57 -17.93 -25.65 -8.25
N ARG A 58 -18.82 -25.75 -7.26
CA ARG A 58 -18.79 -24.93 -6.04
C ARG A 58 -17.54 -25.20 -5.21
N VAL A 59 -17.09 -26.46 -5.12
CA VAL A 59 -15.83 -26.81 -4.45
C VAL A 59 -14.66 -26.16 -5.17
N GLN A 60 -14.59 -26.32 -6.49
CA GLN A 60 -13.53 -25.71 -7.30
C GLN A 60 -13.52 -24.17 -7.18
N PHE A 61 -14.68 -23.54 -7.28
CA PHE A 61 -14.83 -22.09 -7.14
C PHE A 61 -14.39 -21.58 -5.76
N LYS A 62 -14.68 -22.32 -4.69
CA LYS A 62 -14.18 -21.99 -3.33
C LYS A 62 -12.66 -22.07 -3.23
N ILE A 63 -12.05 -23.08 -3.85
CA ILE A 63 -10.59 -23.23 -3.89
C ILE A 63 -9.96 -22.04 -4.63
N GLU A 64 -10.48 -21.70 -5.81
CA GLU A 64 -10.01 -20.56 -6.60
C GLU A 64 -10.16 -19.23 -5.85
N ALA A 65 -11.31 -19.00 -5.22
CA ALA A 65 -11.54 -17.82 -4.39
C ALA A 65 -10.59 -17.78 -3.17
N GLY A 66 -10.29 -18.94 -2.58
CA GLY A 66 -9.34 -19.06 -1.47
C GLY A 66 -7.91 -18.73 -1.89
N ILE A 67 -7.46 -19.21 -3.05
CA ILE A 67 -6.15 -18.88 -3.63
C ILE A 67 -6.07 -17.37 -3.90
N ALA A 68 -7.09 -16.81 -4.55
CA ALA A 68 -7.17 -15.39 -4.83
C ALA A 68 -7.10 -14.53 -3.56
N PHE A 69 -7.79 -14.95 -2.49
CA PHE A 69 -7.73 -14.28 -1.19
C PHE A 69 -6.33 -14.29 -0.56
N LEU A 70 -5.63 -15.43 -0.63
CA LEU A 70 -4.25 -15.54 -0.13
C LEU A 70 -3.28 -14.64 -0.91
N GLU A 71 -3.41 -14.59 -2.23
CA GLU A 71 -2.60 -13.69 -3.07
C GLU A 71 -2.83 -12.22 -2.73
N LEU A 72 -4.09 -11.82 -2.52
CA LEU A 72 -4.46 -10.45 -2.11
C LEU A 72 -3.90 -10.08 -0.73
N ASN A 73 -4.01 -10.98 0.25
CA ASN A 73 -3.44 -10.73 1.58
C ASN A 73 -1.93 -10.56 1.52
N ARG A 74 -1.23 -11.41 0.74
CA ARG A 74 0.22 -11.27 0.55
C ARG A 74 0.59 -9.90 -0.04
N MET A 75 -0.11 -9.45 -1.07
CA MET A 75 0.12 -8.13 -1.66
C MET A 75 -0.19 -6.99 -0.67
N MET A 76 -1.23 -7.13 0.15
CA MET A 76 -1.53 -6.17 1.21
C MET A 76 -0.42 -6.10 2.26
N ASP A 77 0.16 -7.24 2.64
CA ASP A 77 1.25 -7.28 3.60
C ASP A 77 2.54 -6.69 3.03
N ASP A 78 2.83 -6.95 1.75
CA ASP A 78 3.93 -6.28 1.03
C ASP A 78 3.74 -4.75 1.04
N LEU A 79 2.53 -4.26 0.76
CA LEU A 79 2.19 -2.83 0.82
C LEU A 79 2.34 -2.25 2.24
N LYS A 80 1.84 -2.95 3.27
CA LYS A 80 1.99 -2.53 4.68
C LYS A 80 3.45 -2.47 5.10
N GLN A 81 4.28 -3.43 4.66
CA GLN A 81 5.70 -3.43 4.97
C GLN A 81 6.41 -2.21 4.35
N HIS A 82 6.10 -1.88 3.10
CA HIS A 82 6.64 -0.70 2.43
C HIS A 82 6.18 0.60 3.10
N LEU A 83 4.89 0.71 3.45
CA LEU A 83 4.37 1.83 4.24
C LEU A 83 5.03 1.95 5.63
N GLY A 84 5.31 0.82 6.28
CA GLY A 84 6.02 0.79 7.56
C GLY A 84 7.48 1.24 7.44
N GLN A 85 8.17 0.88 6.36
CA GLN A 85 9.50 1.40 6.04
C GLN A 85 9.46 2.91 5.82
N LEU A 86 8.45 3.40 5.08
CA LEU A 86 8.19 4.81 4.82
C LEU A 86 7.99 5.61 6.12
N GLY A 87 7.15 5.11 7.03
CA GLY A 87 6.92 5.74 8.33
C GLY A 87 8.20 5.85 9.17
N ARG A 88 9.08 4.86 9.09
CA ARG A 88 10.41 4.90 9.73
C ARG A 88 11.34 5.92 9.09
N GLU A 89 11.39 6.00 7.76
CA GLU A 89 12.24 6.98 7.05
C GLU A 89 11.78 8.43 7.28
N VAL A 90 10.46 8.68 7.28
CA VAL A 90 9.91 10.01 7.60
C VAL A 90 10.22 10.39 9.04
N SER A 91 10.10 9.45 9.98
CA SER A 91 10.44 9.68 11.39
C SER A 91 11.94 9.98 11.57
N LEU A 92 12.82 9.24 10.87
CA LEU A 92 14.26 9.49 10.87
C LEU A 92 14.60 10.85 10.27
N THR A 93 13.96 11.22 9.16
CA THR A 93 14.21 12.50 8.50
C THR A 93 13.71 13.67 9.35
N LYS A 94 12.57 13.51 10.05
CA LYS A 94 12.07 14.48 11.02
C LYS A 94 13.04 14.65 12.20
N ARG A 95 13.57 13.56 12.75
CA ARG A 95 14.56 13.60 13.84
C ARG A 95 15.87 14.24 13.39
N ASN A 96 16.37 13.90 12.21
CA ASN A 96 17.59 14.50 11.65
C ASN A 96 17.39 16.00 11.34
N GLY A 97 16.23 16.39 10.83
CA GLY A 97 15.87 17.79 10.62
C GLY A 97 15.77 18.59 11.93
N GLN A 98 15.21 17.99 13.00
CA GLN A 98 15.17 18.59 14.33
C GLN A 98 16.57 18.72 14.94
N ALA A 99 17.43 17.71 14.77
CA ALA A 99 18.82 17.76 15.23
C ALA A 99 19.60 18.85 14.50
N ILE A 100 19.52 18.93 13.16
CA ILE A 100 20.17 19.99 12.36
C ILE A 100 19.64 21.37 12.75
N GLY A 101 18.33 21.50 12.99
CA GLY A 101 17.73 22.74 13.49
C GLY A 101 18.26 23.16 14.86
N ALA A 102 18.38 22.21 15.79
CA ALA A 102 18.93 22.43 17.13
C ALA A 102 20.42 22.81 17.09
N TYR A 103 21.24 22.12 16.27
CA TYR A 103 22.63 22.49 16.03
C TYR A 103 22.75 23.88 15.39
N GLY A 104 21.92 24.20 14.41
CA GLY A 104 21.90 25.51 13.76
C GLY A 104 21.43 26.67 14.66
N GLN A 105 20.66 26.37 15.71
CA GLN A 105 20.29 27.31 16.76
C GLN A 105 21.41 27.48 17.78
N ALA A 106 22.00 26.39 18.25
CA ALA A 106 23.15 26.40 19.16
C ALA A 106 24.35 27.15 18.57
N ASN A 107 24.63 26.96 17.28
CA ASN A 107 25.75 27.63 16.60
C ASN A 107 25.49 29.14 16.38
N ARG A 108 24.22 29.55 16.26
CA ARG A 108 23.84 30.97 16.18
C ARG A 108 23.89 31.64 17.55
N MET A 109 23.48 30.94 18.60
CA MET A 109 23.61 31.44 19.98
C MET A 109 25.08 31.57 20.40
N SER A 110 25.93 30.60 20.07
CA SER A 110 27.37 30.67 20.34
C SER A 110 28.04 31.86 19.65
N ARG A 111 27.71 32.13 18.38
CA ARG A 111 28.27 33.28 17.65
C ARG A 111 27.76 34.64 18.13
N ALA A 112 26.55 34.72 18.68
CA ALA A 112 25.99 35.96 19.23
C ALA A 112 26.65 36.34 20.57
N VAL A 113 27.03 35.34 21.39
CA VAL A 113 27.73 35.56 22.67
C VAL A 113 29.17 36.06 22.45
N ASP A 114 29.85 35.59 21.39
CA ASP A 114 31.21 36.04 21.06
C ASP A 114 31.26 37.47 20.49
N THR A 115 30.15 38.00 19.96
CA THR A 115 30.10 39.36 19.38
C THR A 115 29.71 40.46 20.37
N ASP A 116 29.18 40.11 21.55
CA ASP A 116 28.81 41.07 22.62
C ASP A 116 29.93 41.27 23.67
N SER A 117 31.11 40.68 23.44
CA SER A 117 32.28 40.79 24.34
C SER A 117 33.36 41.72 23.76
N TRP A 118 33.02 42.98 23.44
CA TRP A 118 33.98 44.07 23.20
C TRP A 118 33.41 45.42 23.61
#